data_AF-A0AAX1SSE7-F1
#
_entry.id   AF-A0AAX1SSE7-F1
#
_cell.length_a   1.000
_cell.length_b   1.000
_cell.length_c   1.000
_cell.angle_alpha   90.00
_cell.angle_beta   90.00
_cell.angle_gamma   90.00
#
_symmetry.space_group_name_H-M   'P 1'
#
loop_
_entity.id
_entity.type
_entity.pdbx_description
1 polymer ?
#
loop_
_entity_poly.entity_id
_entity_poly.type
_entity_poly.pdbx_seq_one_letter_code
_entity_poly.pdbx_strand_id
1 'polypeptide(L)'
;MKKKLTKITMISGIIIIIYNLTKWYLVQLVTPFFMPFVSIAIYGSFFIIFIIGIINFIKCKNWKPLVIQLIIIIICIYVPFVKIYMKLDFIIYKEDRKQVIELIEQKKLIPNVEYNSKMIHLPKQFVSTSKNGGDILVQEKENSTLIFFYTYRGI
;
A
#
# COMPACT_ATOMS: atom_id res chain seq x y z
N MET A 1 -27.87 1.31 24.02
CA MET A 1 -27.25 0.62 22.86
C MET A 1 -26.99 1.51 21.64
N LYS A 2 -27.95 2.32 21.16
CA LYS A 2 -27.84 3.08 19.89
C LYS A 2 -26.56 3.92 19.74
N LYS A 3 -26.17 4.72 20.76
CA LYS A 3 -24.93 5.55 20.74
C LYS A 3 -23.63 4.72 20.71
N LYS A 4 -23.62 3.50 21.29
CA LYS A 4 -22.43 2.63 21.31
C LYS A 4 -22.16 2.05 19.92
N LEU A 5 -23.21 1.59 19.22
CA LEU A 5 -23.07 1.03 17.87
C LEU A 5 -22.57 2.06 16.86
N THR A 6 -23.07 3.30 16.91
CA THR A 6 -22.60 4.39 16.03
C THR A 6 -21.10 4.69 16.23
N LYS A 7 -20.61 4.67 17.47
CA LYS A 7 -19.17 4.82 17.75
C LYS A 7 -18.36 3.65 17.16
N ILE A 8 -18.83 2.42 17.35
CA ILE A 8 -18.17 1.21 16.81
C ILE A 8 -18.10 1.27 15.28
N THR A 9 -19.18 1.65 14.59
CA THR A 9 -19.17 1.82 13.12
C THR A 9 -18.19 2.89 12.66
N MET A 10 -18.07 3.99 13.41
CA MET A 10 -17.15 5.06 13.07
C MET A 10 -15.70 4.63 13.24
N ILE A 11 -15.37 3.95 14.36
CA ILE A 11 -14.04 3.41 14.62
C ILE A 11 -13.66 2.38 13.56
N SER A 12 -14.56 1.43 13.27
CA SER A 12 -14.35 0.42 12.22
C SER A 12 -14.14 1.06 10.84
N GLY A 13 -14.89 2.14 10.55
CA GLY A 13 -14.72 2.94 9.35
C GLY A 13 -13.38 3.64 9.23
N ILE A 14 -12.89 4.21 10.33
CA ILE A 14 -11.57 4.84 10.36
C ILE A 14 -10.49 3.78 10.16
N ILE A 15 -10.61 2.62 10.81
CA ILE A 15 -9.66 1.52 10.68
C ILE A 15 -9.55 1.04 9.23
N ILE A 16 -10.67 0.82 8.53
CA ILE A 16 -10.63 0.32 7.13
C ILE A 16 -10.04 1.36 6.16
N ILE A 17 -10.27 2.66 6.41
CA ILE A 17 -9.68 3.75 5.61
C ILE A 17 -8.17 3.82 5.85
N ILE A 18 -7.74 3.84 7.11
CA ILE A 18 -6.31 3.84 7.47
C ILE A 18 -5.62 2.60 6.88
N TYR A 19 -6.22 1.43 7.04
CA TYR A 19 -5.71 0.20 6.47
C TYR A 19 -5.55 0.31 4.94
N ASN A 20 -6.52 0.86 4.21
CA ASN A 20 -6.40 1.02 2.76
C ASN A 20 -5.29 1.99 2.34
N LEU A 21 -5.01 3.01 3.15
CA LEU A 21 -3.87 3.93 2.95
C LEU A 21 -2.53 3.25 3.25
N THR A 22 -2.46 2.41 4.28
CA THR A 22 -1.19 1.87 4.79
C THR A 22 -0.90 0.43 4.37
N LYS A 23 -1.84 -0.25 3.69
CA LYS A 23 -1.72 -1.68 3.34
C LYS A 23 -0.40 -2.06 2.68
N TRP A 24 0.12 -1.21 1.79
CA TRP A 24 1.37 -1.50 1.08
C TRP A 24 2.61 -1.40 1.98
N TYR A 25 2.57 -0.54 3.00
CA TYR A 25 3.60 -0.52 4.05
C TYR A 25 3.46 -1.74 4.97
N LEU A 26 2.22 -2.15 5.30
CA LEU A 26 1.98 -3.37 6.07
C LEU A 26 2.49 -4.62 5.36
N VAL A 27 2.36 -4.71 4.04
CA VAL A 27 2.91 -5.82 3.25
C VAL A 27 4.42 -5.95 3.42
N GLN A 28 5.14 -4.83 3.51
CA GLN A 28 6.58 -4.83 3.73
C GLN A 28 6.95 -5.26 5.16
N LEU A 29 6.09 -4.98 6.15
CA LEU A 29 6.32 -5.32 7.55
C LEU A 29 5.97 -6.77 7.89
N VAL A 30 4.83 -7.27 7.39
CA VAL A 30 4.26 -8.57 7.81
C VAL A 30 4.49 -9.67 6.77
N THR A 31 4.99 -9.31 5.59
CA THR A 31 5.12 -10.14 4.36
C THR A 31 3.84 -10.25 3.52
N PRO A 32 3.98 -10.40 2.19
CA PRO A 32 2.84 -10.65 1.29
C PRO A 32 2.02 -11.90 1.67
N PHE A 33 2.68 -12.95 2.19
CA PHE A 33 2.03 -14.23 2.52
C PHE A 33 1.05 -14.11 3.69
N PHE A 34 1.32 -13.24 4.65
CA PHE A 34 0.45 -13.05 5.82
C PHE A 34 -0.64 -12.00 5.57
N MET A 35 -0.47 -11.17 4.55
CA MET A 35 -1.40 -10.08 4.23
C MET A 35 -2.87 -10.52 4.00
N PRO A 36 -3.16 -11.69 3.36
CA PRO A 36 -4.53 -12.18 3.24
C PRO A 36 -5.23 -12.35 4.59
N PHE A 37 -4.56 -12.86 5.62
CA PHE A 37 -5.16 -13.04 6.95
C PHE A 37 -5.48 -11.71 7.63
N VAL A 38 -4.58 -10.73 7.53
CA VAL A 38 -4.81 -9.37 8.03
C VAL A 38 -5.98 -8.72 7.30
N SER A 39 -6.05 -8.89 5.99
CA SER A 39 -7.14 -8.37 5.15
C SER A 39 -8.48 -8.98 5.57
N ILE A 40 -8.55 -10.31 5.72
CA ILE A 40 -9.76 -11.03 6.16
C ILE A 40 -10.20 -10.55 7.54
N ALA A 41 -9.28 -10.35 8.49
CA ALA A 41 -9.64 -9.87 9.82
C ALA A 41 -10.25 -8.45 9.77
N ILE A 42 -9.66 -7.53 9.01
CA ILE A 42 -10.13 -6.14 8.93
C ILE A 42 -11.42 -6.03 8.13
N TYR A 43 -11.48 -6.58 6.91
CA TYR A 43 -12.68 -6.55 6.08
C TYR A 43 -13.81 -7.39 6.68
N GLY A 44 -13.48 -8.55 7.25
CA GLY A 44 -14.44 -9.43 7.92
C GLY A 44 -15.08 -8.76 9.14
N SER A 45 -14.28 -8.11 9.99
CA SER A 45 -14.83 -7.35 11.13
C SER A 45 -15.72 -6.19 10.67
N PHE A 46 -15.32 -5.45 9.63
CA PHE A 46 -16.13 -4.39 9.04
C PHE A 46 -17.47 -4.92 8.50
N PHE A 47 -17.43 -6.06 7.80
CA PHE A 47 -18.61 -6.73 7.24
C PHE A 47 -19.56 -7.25 8.32
N ILE A 48 -19.05 -7.82 9.41
CA ILE A 48 -19.87 -8.23 10.56
C ILE A 48 -20.61 -7.03 11.14
N ILE A 49 -19.93 -5.89 11.30
CA ILE A 49 -20.55 -4.67 11.81
C ILE A 49 -21.61 -4.14 10.82
N PHE A 50 -21.42 -4.36 9.52
CA PHE A 50 -22.43 -4.05 8.48
C PHE A 50 -23.69 -4.86 8.61
N ILE A 51 -23.58 -6.17 8.82
CA ILE A 51 -24.73 -7.04 9.09
C ILE A 51 -25.45 -6.58 10.36
N ILE A 52 -24.72 -6.27 11.43
CA ILE A 52 -25.31 -5.74 12.67
C ILE A 52 -26.02 -4.40 12.42
N GLY A 53 -25.44 -3.54 11.58
CA GLY A 53 -26.03 -2.28 11.15
C GLY A 53 -27.38 -2.47 10.44
N ILE A 54 -27.47 -3.44 9.53
CA ILE A 54 -28.71 -3.79 8.83
C ILE A 54 -29.75 -4.33 9.81
N ILE A 55 -29.39 -5.29 10.67
CA ILE A 55 -30.31 -5.86 11.67
C ILE A 55 -30.87 -4.75 12.57
N ASN A 56 -30.02 -3.83 13.00
CA ASN A 56 -30.40 -2.72 13.86
C ASN A 56 -31.24 -1.65 13.13
N PHE A 57 -31.07 -1.50 11.81
CA PHE A 57 -31.96 -0.69 10.98
C PHE A 57 -33.37 -1.30 10.92
N ILE A 58 -33.47 -2.61 10.66
CA ILE A 58 -34.77 -3.31 10.57
C ILE A 58 -35.48 -3.34 11.94
N LYS A 59 -34.79 -3.76 13.00
CA LYS A 59 -35.40 -3.96 14.33
C LYS A 59 -35.64 -2.66 15.09
N CYS A 60 -34.69 -1.71 15.04
CA CYS A 60 -34.70 -0.54 15.92
C CYS A 60 -34.92 0.80 15.17
N LYS A 61 -35.16 0.74 13.85
CA LYS A 61 -35.30 1.89 12.94
C LYS A 61 -34.15 2.90 13.05
N ASN A 62 -32.97 2.46 13.48
CA ASN A 62 -31.79 3.32 13.64
C ASN A 62 -30.90 3.23 12.41
N TRP A 63 -31.08 4.18 11.51
CA TRP A 63 -30.43 4.25 10.20
C TRP A 63 -29.00 4.77 10.22
N LYS A 64 -28.59 5.51 11.27
CA LYS A 64 -27.28 6.18 11.34
C LYS A 64 -26.08 5.23 11.12
N PRO A 65 -25.98 4.06 11.79
CA PRO A 65 -24.85 3.16 11.62
C PRO A 65 -24.73 2.63 10.17
N LEU A 66 -25.87 2.34 9.54
CA LEU A 66 -25.92 1.84 8.16
C LEU A 66 -25.47 2.92 7.17
N VAL A 67 -25.97 4.15 7.31
CA VAL A 67 -25.57 5.27 6.43
C VAL A 67 -24.08 5.57 6.56
N ILE A 68 -23.52 5.58 7.78
CA ILE A 68 -22.09 5.79 7.99
C ILE A 68 -21.27 4.74 7.22
N GLN A 69 -21.66 3.46 7.30
CA GLN A 69 -20.93 2.41 6.61
C GLN A 69 -21.10 2.45 5.09
N LEU A 70 -22.28 2.82 4.59
CA LEU A 70 -22.46 3.06 3.14
C LEU A 70 -21.54 4.16 2.64
N ILE A 71 -21.41 5.27 3.38
CA ILE A 71 -20.47 6.35 3.06
C ILE A 71 -19.03 5.83 3.04
N ILE A 72 -18.63 5.03 4.03
CA ILE A 72 -17.29 4.43 4.07
C ILE A 72 -17.05 3.51 2.88
N ILE A 73 -18.03 2.69 2.49
CA ILE A 73 -17.93 1.81 1.31
C ILE A 73 -17.73 2.64 0.04
N ILE A 74 -18.51 3.73 -0.13
CA ILE A 74 -18.34 4.68 -1.25
C ILE A 74 -16.91 5.25 -1.22
N ILE A 75 -16.43 5.73 -0.08
CA ILE A 75 -15.06 6.22 0.05
C ILE A 75 -14.05 5.13 -0.36
N CYS A 76 -14.22 3.89 0.12
CA CYS A 76 -13.32 2.78 -0.20
C CYS A 76 -13.27 2.44 -1.70
N ILE A 77 -14.38 2.59 -2.42
CA ILE A 77 -14.48 2.30 -3.86
C ILE A 77 -13.93 3.45 -4.70
N TYR A 78 -14.29 4.69 -4.38
CA TYR A 78 -13.99 5.84 -5.23
C TYR A 78 -12.64 6.50 -4.93
N VAL A 79 -12.10 6.38 -3.72
CA VAL A 79 -10.79 6.94 -3.40
C VAL A 79 -9.68 6.05 -3.99
N PRO A 80 -8.79 6.59 -4.84
CA PRO A 80 -7.76 5.81 -5.49
C PRO A 80 -6.54 5.61 -4.57
N PHE A 81 -6.70 4.88 -3.47
CA PHE A 81 -5.67 4.67 -2.44
C PHE A 81 -4.32 4.22 -3.01
N VAL A 82 -4.32 3.34 -4.01
CA VAL A 82 -3.09 2.88 -4.67
C VAL A 82 -2.37 4.03 -5.38
N LYS A 83 -3.10 4.90 -6.09
CA LYS A 83 -2.49 6.06 -6.77
C LYS A 83 -1.92 7.06 -5.76
N ILE A 84 -2.61 7.26 -4.63
CA ILE A 84 -2.13 8.10 -3.54
C ILE A 84 -0.82 7.54 -2.99
N TYR A 85 -0.78 6.24 -2.67
CA TYR A 85 0.44 5.56 -2.22
C TYR A 85 1.60 5.72 -3.20
N MET A 86 1.38 5.43 -4.48
CA MET A 86 2.42 5.51 -5.52
C MET A 86 2.95 6.94 -5.68
N LYS A 87 2.08 7.95 -5.59
CA LYS A 87 2.49 9.35 -5.68
C LYS A 87 3.31 9.77 -4.46
N LEU A 88 2.88 9.38 -3.26
CA LEU A 88 3.63 9.67 -2.03
C LEU A 88 5.00 8.99 -2.05
N ASP A 89 5.05 7.70 -2.43
CA ASP A 89 6.31 6.97 -2.58
C ASP A 89 7.25 7.67 -3.58
N PHE A 90 6.72 8.09 -4.74
CA PHE A 90 7.50 8.82 -5.71
C PHE A 90 8.09 10.11 -5.17
N ILE A 91 7.28 10.91 -4.46
CA ILE A 91 7.73 12.19 -3.90
C ILE A 91 8.78 11.97 -2.81
N ILE A 92 8.55 11.04 -1.90
CA ILE A 92 9.43 10.77 -0.75
C ILE A 92 10.81 10.33 -1.21
N TYR A 93 10.90 9.43 -2.19
CA TYR A 93 12.18 8.84 -2.64
C TYR A 93 12.76 9.52 -3.89
N LYS A 94 12.21 10.66 -4.32
CA LYS A 94 12.60 11.31 -5.59
C LYS A 94 14.09 11.67 -5.61
N GLU A 95 14.58 12.32 -4.57
CA GLU A 95 15.95 12.81 -4.52
C GLU A 95 16.95 11.67 -4.34
N ASP A 96 16.65 10.69 -3.50
CA ASP A 96 17.46 9.48 -3.36
C ASP A 96 17.56 8.71 -4.69
N ARG A 97 16.47 8.61 -5.44
CA ARG A 97 16.46 7.98 -6.78
C ARG A 97 17.36 8.73 -7.76
N LYS A 98 17.39 10.07 -7.72
CA LYS A 98 18.32 10.86 -8.56
C LYS A 98 19.77 10.57 -8.20
N GLN A 99 20.10 10.51 -6.91
CA GLN A 99 21.44 10.15 -6.46
C GLN A 99 21.85 8.75 -6.94
N VAL A 100 20.93 7.77 -6.87
CA VAL A 100 21.16 6.43 -7.43
C VAL A 100 21.46 6.50 -8.93
N ILE A 101 20.70 7.28 -9.70
CA ILE A 101 20.92 7.47 -11.14
C ILE A 101 22.32 8.06 -11.41
N GLU A 102 22.71 9.13 -10.70
CA GLU A 102 24.03 9.74 -10.83
C GLU A 102 25.17 8.75 -10.53
N LEU A 103 25.00 7.90 -9.53
CA LEU A 103 26.00 6.87 -9.19
C LEU A 103 26.12 5.78 -10.26
N ILE A 104 25.03 5.44 -10.93
CA ILE A 104 25.03 4.51 -12.06
C ILE A 104 25.73 5.15 -13.27
N GLU A 105 25.42 6.40 -13.58
CA GLU A 105 26.08 7.16 -14.67
C GLU A 105 27.58 7.30 -14.43
N GLN A 106 28.00 7.52 -13.18
CA GLN A 106 29.41 7.55 -12.78
C GLN A 106 30.07 6.15 -12.72
N LYS A 107 29.36 5.08 -13.09
CA LYS A 107 29.81 3.68 -12.99
C LYS A 107 30.24 3.24 -11.58
N LYS A 108 29.77 3.93 -10.55
CA LYS A 108 30.00 3.57 -9.13
C LYS A 108 29.04 2.47 -8.67
N LEU A 109 27.85 2.40 -9.27
CA LEU A 109 26.92 1.30 -9.13
C LEU A 109 26.87 0.51 -10.43
N ILE A 110 27.27 -0.76 -10.37
CA ILE A 110 27.26 -1.70 -11.50
C ILE A 110 26.43 -2.93 -11.14
N PRO A 111 25.94 -3.68 -12.15
CA PRO A 111 25.27 -4.95 -11.91
C PRO A 111 26.10 -5.87 -11.01
N ASN A 112 25.50 -6.29 -9.90
CA ASN A 112 26.17 -7.04 -8.83
C ASN A 112 25.34 -8.26 -8.37
N VAL A 113 24.36 -8.68 -9.19
CA VAL A 113 23.52 -9.85 -8.94
C VAL A 113 23.91 -10.97 -9.89
N GLU A 114 24.38 -12.11 -9.34
CA GLU A 114 24.96 -13.21 -10.11
C GLU A 114 24.00 -13.79 -11.17
N TYR A 115 22.70 -13.89 -10.85
CA TYR A 115 21.69 -14.48 -11.74
C TYR A 115 21.08 -13.48 -12.72
N ASN A 116 21.44 -12.19 -12.68
CA ASN A 116 20.89 -11.18 -13.58
C ASN A 116 21.88 -10.03 -13.86
N SER A 117 22.46 -10.04 -15.06
CA SER A 117 23.46 -9.06 -15.52
C SER A 117 22.93 -7.62 -15.69
N LYS A 118 21.62 -7.40 -15.53
CA LYS A 118 20.97 -6.08 -15.63
C LYS A 118 20.53 -5.54 -14.27
N MET A 119 20.79 -6.28 -13.20
CA MET A 119 20.22 -6.00 -11.88
C MET A 119 21.28 -5.49 -10.92
N ILE A 120 20.94 -4.42 -10.21
CA ILE A 120 21.81 -3.82 -9.18
C ILE A 120 21.08 -3.94 -7.84
N HIS A 121 21.68 -4.63 -6.89
CA HIS A 121 21.34 -4.57 -5.48
C HIS A 121 21.91 -3.29 -4.88
N LEU A 122 21.03 -2.39 -4.45
CA LEU A 122 21.43 -1.09 -3.92
C LEU A 122 22.09 -1.21 -2.54
N PRO A 123 23.05 -0.31 -2.22
CA PRO A 123 23.59 -0.24 -0.87
C PRO A 123 22.51 0.15 0.13
N LYS A 124 22.70 -0.22 1.41
CA LYS A 124 21.71 -0.05 2.50
C LYS A 124 21.06 1.33 2.56
N GLN A 125 21.81 2.39 2.27
CA GLN A 125 21.32 3.76 2.27
C GLN A 125 20.23 4.04 1.22
N PHE A 126 20.19 3.30 0.11
CA PHE A 126 19.22 3.49 -0.98
C PHE A 126 18.22 2.35 -1.12
N VAL A 127 18.27 1.32 -0.25
CA VAL A 127 17.34 0.16 -0.31
C VAL A 127 15.88 0.59 -0.28
N SER A 128 15.55 1.68 0.41
CA SER A 128 14.18 2.21 0.53
C SER A 128 13.60 2.74 -0.80
N THR A 129 14.46 3.09 -1.76
CA THR A 129 14.08 3.65 -3.07
C THR A 129 13.46 2.63 -4.00
N SER A 130 13.69 1.33 -3.75
CA SER A 130 13.16 0.20 -4.51
C SER A 130 12.61 -0.87 -3.56
N LYS A 131 11.31 -1.14 -3.63
CA LYS A 131 10.60 -2.00 -2.67
C LYS A 131 11.01 -3.47 -2.80
N ASN A 132 10.88 -4.19 -1.68
CA ASN A 132 11.11 -5.63 -1.57
C ASN A 132 12.54 -6.06 -1.91
N GLY A 133 13.53 -5.42 -1.28
CA GLY A 133 14.92 -5.88 -1.31
C GLY A 133 15.93 -4.87 -1.86
N GLY A 134 15.51 -3.69 -2.30
CA GLY A 134 16.46 -2.64 -2.73
C GLY A 134 17.12 -2.90 -4.08
N ASP A 135 16.60 -3.83 -4.86
CA ASP A 135 17.14 -4.11 -6.18
C ASP A 135 16.50 -3.22 -7.26
N ILE A 136 17.27 -2.85 -8.28
CA ILE A 136 16.79 -2.12 -9.46
C ILE A 136 17.17 -2.88 -10.73
N LEU A 137 16.44 -2.63 -11.82
CA LEU A 137 16.84 -3.07 -13.16
C LEU A 137 17.36 -1.90 -13.97
N VAL A 138 18.48 -2.11 -14.64
CA VAL A 138 19.09 -1.16 -15.57
C VAL A 138 19.04 -1.77 -16.96
N GLN A 139 18.39 -1.06 -17.87
CA GLN A 139 18.32 -1.44 -19.28
C GLN A 139 18.91 -0.33 -20.12
N GLU A 140 20.06 -0.62 -20.73
CA GLU A 140 20.65 0.22 -21.76
C GLU A 140 19.89 0.01 -23.07
N LYS A 141 19.45 1.12 -23.68
CA LYS A 141 19.01 1.21 -25.08
C LYS A 141 20.00 2.09 -25.82
N GLU A 142 20.02 1.98 -27.16
CA GLU A 142 20.98 2.66 -28.05
C GLU A 142 21.26 4.13 -27.69
N ASN A 143 20.25 4.90 -27.28
CA ASN A 143 20.38 6.32 -26.91
C ASN A 143 19.92 6.66 -25.48
N SER A 144 19.59 5.68 -24.62
CA SER A 144 19.04 5.98 -23.29
C SER A 144 19.19 4.83 -22.30
N THR A 145 19.51 5.15 -21.04
CA THR A 145 19.47 4.20 -19.94
C THR A 145 18.12 4.28 -19.24
N LEU A 146 17.41 3.17 -19.16
CA LEU A 146 16.17 3.04 -18.40
C LEU A 146 16.47 2.36 -17.06
N ILE A 147 16.08 3.01 -15.97
CA ILE A 147 16.25 2.49 -14.61
C ILE A 147 14.87 2.25 -14.01
N PHE A 148 14.63 1.00 -13.60
CA PHE A 148 13.37 0.58 -13.02
C PHE A 148 13.52 0.34 -11.53
N PHE A 149 12.83 1.18 -10.75
CA PHE A 149 12.66 1.02 -9.31
C PHE A 149 11.37 0.24 -9.04
N TYR A 150 11.47 -0.81 -8.26
CA TYR A 150 10.31 -1.64 -7.94
C TYR A 150 9.43 -0.92 -6.92
N THR A 151 8.13 -0.88 -7.21
CA THR A 151 7.12 -0.44 -6.24
C THR A 151 6.50 -1.61 -5.49
N TYR A 152 6.67 -2.82 -6.02
CA TYR A 152 6.34 -4.10 -5.41
C TYR A 152 7.04 -5.21 -6.19
N ARG A 153 7.48 -6.29 -5.52
CA ARG A 153 8.01 -7.51 -6.16
C ARG A 153 7.19 -8.70 -5.73
N GLY A 154 6.70 -9.46 -6.71
CA GLY A 154 5.91 -10.66 -6.49
C GLY A 154 4.54 -10.61 -7.15
N ILE A 155 4.52 -10.47 -8.49
CA ILE A 155 3.77 -11.30 -9.44
C ILE A 155 4.68 -11.45 -10.66
#